data_AF-A0A946LI14-F1
#
_entry.id   AF-A0A946LI14-F1
#
_cell.length_a   1.000
_cell.length_b   1.000
_cell.length_c   1.000
_cell.angle_alpha   90.00
_cell.angle_beta   90.00
_cell.angle_gamma   90.00
#
_symmetry.space_group_name_H-M   'P 1'
#
loop_
_entity.id
_entity.type
_entity.pdbx_description
1 polymer ?
#
loop_
_entity_poly.entity_id
_entity_poly.type
_entity_poly.pdbx_seq_one_letter_code
_entity_poly.pdbx_strand_id
1 'polypeptide(L)'
;MSVTLWLILGAVVGIGFFLTATKMKLTWYEWVLAVLGGILILFAIQNYGASQVELESRAAGLLLLMFGLPGVILAAIGFFLPWKRSKKA
;
A
#
# COMPACT_ATOMS: atom_id res chain seq x y z
N MET A 1 -18.80 -5.39 -10.49
CA MET A 1 -17.62 -5.16 -9.61
C MET A 1 -16.69 -4.19 -10.31
N SER A 2 -16.32 -3.09 -9.66
CA SER A 2 -15.41 -2.09 -10.25
C SER A 2 -13.98 -2.63 -10.35
N VAL A 3 -13.23 -2.18 -11.35
CA VAL A 3 -11.80 -2.55 -11.59
C VAL A 3 -10.93 -2.31 -10.35
N THR A 4 -11.30 -1.35 -9.52
CA THR A 4 -10.61 -1.00 -8.27
C THR A 4 -10.50 -2.17 -7.30
N LEU A 5 -11.55 -2.97 -7.15
CA LEU A 5 -11.55 -4.13 -6.24
C LEU A 5 -10.50 -5.17 -6.68
N TRP A 6 -10.37 -5.37 -7.99
CA TRP A 6 -9.39 -6.29 -8.57
C TRP A 6 -7.96 -5.78 -8.43
N LEU A 7 -7.74 -4.46 -8.53
CA LEU A 7 -6.45 -3.86 -8.23
C LEU A 7 -6.07 -4.00 -6.75
N ILE A 8 -7.04 -3.83 -5.84
CA ILE A 8 -6.82 -4.04 -4.41
C ILE A 8 -6.44 -5.49 -4.12
N LEU A 9 -7.24 -6.43 -4.62
CA LEU A 9 -6.98 -7.87 -4.44
C LEU A 9 -5.65 -8.28 -5.08
N GLY A 10 -5.36 -7.80 -6.29
CA GLY A 10 -4.10 -8.06 -6.99
C GLY A 10 -2.88 -7.52 -6.25
N ALA A 11 -2.98 -6.31 -5.67
CA ALA A 11 -1.91 -5.73 -4.86
C ALA A 11 -1.70 -6.50 -3.54
N VAL A 12 -2.77 -6.88 -2.84
CA VAL A 12 -2.66 -7.68 -1.61
C VAL A 12 -2.05 -9.05 -1.89
N VAL A 13 -2.49 -9.71 -2.96
CA VAL A 13 -1.93 -11.01 -3.39
C VAL A 13 -0.49 -10.85 -3.86
N GLY A 14 -0.17 -9.80 -4.63
CA GLY A 14 1.18 -9.54 -5.13
C GLY A 14 2.17 -9.23 -4.01
N ILE A 15 1.78 -8.43 -3.02
CA ILE A 15 2.59 -8.16 -1.83
C ILE A 15 2.75 -9.44 -1.01
N GLY A 16 1.66 -10.17 -0.76
CA GLY A 16 1.72 -11.45 -0.03
C GLY A 16 2.64 -12.46 -0.72
N PHE A 17 2.50 -12.62 -2.03
CA PHE A 17 3.35 -13.50 -2.83
C PHE A 17 4.81 -13.05 -2.78
N PHE A 18 5.10 -11.77 -2.99
CA PHE A 18 6.46 -11.23 -2.92
C PHE A 18 7.10 -11.53 -1.56
N LEU A 19 6.37 -11.29 -0.47
CA LEU A 19 6.86 -11.56 0.88
C LEU A 19 7.10 -13.07 1.12
N THR A 20 6.26 -13.97 0.58
CA THR A 20 6.48 -15.42 0.67
C THR A 20 7.56 -15.96 -0.27
N ALA A 21 7.77 -15.31 -1.42
CA ALA A 21 8.78 -15.70 -2.40
C ALA A 21 10.19 -15.26 -1.98
N THR A 22 10.28 -14.26 -1.10
CA THR A 22 11.54 -13.85 -0.49
C THR A 22 11.86 -14.70 0.74
N LYS A 23 13.13 -15.07 0.95
CA LYS A 23 13.60 -15.71 2.20
C LYS A 23 13.68 -14.73 3.39
N MET A 24 12.96 -13.61 3.31
CA MET A 24 13.02 -12.53 4.29
C MET A 24 12.25 -12.96 5.54
N LYS A 25 12.93 -12.94 6.68
CA LYS A 25 12.27 -13.10 7.98
C LYS A 25 11.56 -11.80 8.33
N LEU A 26 10.24 -11.76 8.16
CA LEU A 26 9.40 -10.67 8.60
C LEU A 26 9.02 -10.83 10.06
N THR A 27 9.11 -9.74 10.82
CA THR A 27 8.47 -9.64 12.13
C THR A 27 6.98 -9.36 11.98
N TRP A 28 6.20 -9.63 13.03
CA TRP A 28 4.73 -9.50 12.96
C TRP A 28 4.27 -8.08 12.57
N TYR A 29 4.97 -7.04 13.03
CA TYR A 29 4.60 -5.66 12.75
C TYR A 29 4.98 -5.24 11.32
N GLU A 30 6.00 -5.83 10.71
CA GLU A 30 6.45 -5.41 9.37
C GLU A 30 5.46 -5.78 8.28
N TRP A 31 4.94 -7.01 8.31
CA TRP A 31 3.93 -7.41 7.33
C TRP A 31 2.61 -6.67 7.58
N VAL A 32 2.25 -6.39 8.85
CA VAL A 32 1.08 -5.56 9.19
C VAL A 32 1.23 -4.14 8.62
N LEU A 33 2.38 -3.51 8.80
CA LEU A 33 2.67 -2.17 8.25
C LEU A 33 2.62 -2.17 6.71
N ALA A 34 3.18 -3.20 6.07
CA ALA A 34 3.15 -3.34 4.62
C ALA A 34 1.72 -3.48 4.08
N VAL A 35 0.90 -4.33 4.71
CA VAL A 35 -0.50 -4.55 4.33
C VAL A 35 -1.34 -3.29 4.58
N LEU A 36 -1.22 -2.68 5.75
CA LEU A 36 -1.97 -1.47 6.10
C LEU A 36 -1.60 -0.30 5.19
N GLY A 37 -0.31 -0.14 4.89
CA GLY A 37 0.18 0.84 3.94
C GLY A 37 -0.40 0.61 2.54
N GLY A 38 -0.41 -0.64 2.07
CA GLY A 38 -1.04 -1.02 0.80
C GLY A 38 -2.52 -0.65 0.74
N ILE A 39 -3.30 -1.00 1.77
CA ILE A 39 -4.73 -0.67 1.86
C ILE A 39 -4.95 0.84 1.75
N LEU A 40 -4.18 1.65 2.48
CA LEU A 40 -4.32 3.11 2.47
C LEU A 40 -3.97 3.72 1.11
N ILE A 41 -2.92 3.23 0.45
CA ILE A 41 -2.55 3.68 -0.91
C ILE A 41 -3.69 3.39 -1.89
N LEU A 42 -4.23 2.18 -1.86
CA LEU A 42 -5.29 1.78 -2.77
C LEU A 42 -6.58 2.56 -2.51
N PHE A 43 -6.92 2.77 -1.23
CA PHE A 43 -8.03 3.63 -0.82
C PHE A 43 -7.86 5.05 -1.36
N ALA A 44 -6.65 5.63 -1.24
CA ALA A 44 -6.37 6.97 -1.73
C ALA A 44 -6.51 7.06 -3.27
N ILE A 45 -5.98 6.07 -4.01
CA ILE A 45 -6.07 6.02 -5.48
C ILE A 45 -7.53 5.89 -5.94
N GLN A 46 -8.32 5.02 -5.30
CA GLN A 46 -9.73 4.86 -5.61
C GLN A 46 -10.48 6.18 -5.46
N ASN A 47 -10.36 6.80 -4.28
CA ASN A 47 -11.13 7.99 -3.96
C ASN A 47 -10.64 9.20 -4.75
N TYR A 48 -9.34 9.28 -5.07
CA TYR A 48 -8.82 10.26 -6.02
C TYR A 48 -9.54 10.15 -7.36
N GLY A 49 -9.61 8.95 -7.94
CA GLY A 49 -10.29 8.72 -9.22
C GLY A 49 -11.78 9.09 -9.17
N ALA A 50 -12.47 8.74 -8.09
CA ALA A 50 -13.88 9.10 -7.88
C ALA A 50 -14.06 10.64 -7.81
N SER A 51 -13.27 11.33 -6.98
CA SER A 51 -13.35 12.79 -6.86
C SER A 51 -13.02 13.51 -8.17
N GLN A 52 -12.13 12.96 -9.02
CA GLN A 52 -11.85 13.54 -10.35
C GLN A 52 -13.05 13.41 -11.30
N VAL A 53 -13.78 12.28 -11.27
CA VAL A 53 -15.03 12.11 -12.03
C VAL A 53 -16.11 13.09 -11.57
N GLU A 54 -16.12 13.42 -10.27
CA GLU A 54 -17.01 14.42 -9.67
C GLU A 54 -16.51 15.86 -9.81
N LEU A 55 -15.42 16.11 -10.55
CA LEU A 55 -14.79 17.43 -10.76
C LEU A 55 -14.29 18.11 -9.48
N GLU A 56 -14.12 17.36 -8.39
CA GLU A 56 -13.67 17.82 -7.08
C GLU A 56 -12.14 17.64 -6.92
N SER A 57 -11.36 18.32 -7.78
CA SER A 57 -9.89 18.21 -7.82
C SER A 57 -9.20 18.52 -6.49
N ARG A 58 -9.77 19.42 -5.67
CA ARG A 58 -9.22 19.77 -4.36
C ARG A 58 -9.37 18.61 -3.37
N ALA A 59 -10.55 17.99 -3.33
CA ALA A 59 -10.81 16.82 -2.48
C ALA A 59 -9.91 15.65 -2.90
N ALA A 60 -9.75 15.44 -4.20
CA ALA A 60 -8.86 14.42 -4.75
C ALA A 60 -7.42 14.58 -4.21
N GLY A 61 -6.85 15.80 -4.27
CA GLY A 61 -5.52 16.07 -3.73
C GLY A 61 -5.40 15.84 -2.22
N LEU A 62 -6.43 16.23 -1.46
CA LEU A 62 -6.45 16.02 -0.01
C LEU A 62 -6.50 14.54 0.37
N LEU A 63 -7.25 13.72 -0.37
CA LEU A 63 -7.31 12.26 -0.15
C LEU A 63 -5.96 11.58 -0.36
N LEU A 64 -5.22 11.97 -1.41
CA LEU A 64 -3.84 11.49 -1.62
C LEU A 64 -2.90 11.90 -0.49
N LEU A 65 -3.01 13.13 -0.01
CA LEU A 65 -2.16 13.61 1.08
C LEU A 65 -2.49 12.92 2.41
N MET A 66 -3.77 12.76 2.73
CA MET A 66 -4.22 12.22 4.02
C MET A 66 -4.08 10.70 4.12
N PHE A 67 -4.27 9.97 3.03
CA PHE A 67 -4.24 8.50 3.05
C PHE A 67 -3.09 7.92 2.23
N GLY A 68 -2.81 8.50 1.06
CA GLY A 68 -1.75 8.02 0.18
C GLY A 68 -0.37 8.19 0.79
N LEU A 69 -0.04 9.39 1.28
CA LEU A 69 1.28 9.66 1.87
C LEU A 69 1.56 8.80 3.13
N PRO A 70 0.66 8.73 4.14
CA PRO A 70 0.86 7.80 5.25
C PRO A 70 0.93 6.34 4.80
N GLY A 71 0.12 5.94 3.82
CA GLY A 71 0.16 4.60 3.26
C GLY A 71 1.52 4.23 2.66
N VAL A 72 2.11 5.15 1.88
CA VAL A 72 3.47 4.99 1.32
C VAL A 72 4.51 4.88 2.42
N ILE A 73 4.43 5.70 3.46
CA ILE A 73 5.38 5.67 4.58
C ILE A 73 5.31 4.32 5.30
N LEU A 74 4.10 3.83 5.64
CA LEU A 74 3.92 2.55 6.32
C LEU A 74 4.40 1.37 5.46
N ALA A 75 4.07 1.37 4.17
CA ALA A 75 4.52 0.35 3.23
C ALA A 75 6.05 0.35 3.10
N ALA A 76 6.66 1.54 2.99
CA ALA A 76 8.11 1.68 2.92
C ALA A 76 8.79 1.16 4.19
N ILE A 77 8.28 1.47 5.39
CA ILE A 77 8.83 0.97 6.65
C ILE A 77 8.68 -0.56 6.74
N GLY A 78 7.49 -1.09 6.45
CA GLY A 78 7.20 -2.52 6.50
C GLY A 78 8.07 -3.34 5.55
N PHE A 79 8.54 -2.74 4.45
CA PHE A 79 9.39 -3.38 3.47
C PHE A 79 10.90 -3.16 3.70
N PHE A 80 11.29 -1.93 4.00
CA PHE A 80 12.69 -1.53 4.04
C PHE A 80 13.45 -2.16 5.20
N LEU A 81 12.79 -2.30 6.36
CA LEU A 81 13.38 -2.93 7.54
C LEU A 81 13.78 -4.40 7.30
N PRO A 82 12.87 -5.30 6.86
CA PRO A 82 13.24 -6.67 6.59
C PRO A 82 14.27 -6.78 5.44
N TRP A 83 14.22 -5.89 4.45
CA TRP A 83 15.19 -5.86 3.34
C TRP A 83 16.60 -5.51 3.76
N LYS A 84 16.74 -4.50 4.62
CA LYS A 84 18.03 -4.16 5.17
C LYS A 84 18.60 -5.30 6.03
N ARG A 85 17.74 -6.03 6.76
CA ARG A 85 18.17 -7.19 7.54
C ARG A 85 18.60 -8.36 6.66
N SER A 86 17.87 -8.66 5.58
CA SER A 86 18.22 -9.76 4.68
C SER A 86 19.55 -9.56 3.94
N LYS A 87 20.06 -8.33 3.85
CA LYS A 87 21.38 -8.03 3.27
C LYS A 87 22.55 -8.15 4.26
N LYS A 88 22.28 -8.19 5.55
CA LYS A 88 23.30 -8.31 6.61
C LYS A 88 23.56 -9.76 7.05
N ALA A 89 22.63 -10.66 6.73
CA ALA A 89 22.72 -12.09 6.97
C ALA A 89 23.31 -12.80 5.75
#